data_AF-A0A523B8U6-F1
#
_entry.id   AF-A0A523B8U6-F1
#
_cell.length_a   1.000
_cell.length_b   1.000
_cell.length_c   1.000
_cell.angle_alpha   90.00
_cell.angle_beta   90.00
_cell.angle_gamma   90.00
#
_symmetry.space_group_name_H-M   'P 1'
#
loop_
_entity.id
_entity.type
_entity.pdbx_description
1 polymer ?
#
loop_
_entity_poly.entity_id
_entity_poly.type
_entity_poly.pdbx_seq_one_letter_code
_entity_poly.pdbx_strand_id
1 'polypeptide(L)' 'MRIKIKLKSQYFKENWGAPFIIMFMVLLIFAAVALAMKYDKVANDLAVYAYYLLVLGVVLQLISYIKYGKRSDDL' A
#
# COMPACT_ATOMS: atom_id res chain seq x y z
N MET A 1 -13.27 20.25 12.43
CA MET A 1 -12.07 20.08 11.58
C MET A 1 -12.41 19.19 10.39
N ARG A 2 -12.70 19.75 9.20
CA ARG A 2 -13.01 18.96 7.99
C ARG A 2 -11.69 18.63 7.30
N ILE A 3 -11.21 17.40 7.45
CA ILE A 3 -10.05 16.92 6.70
C ILE A 3 -10.46 16.81 5.22
N LYS A 4 -10.08 17.79 4.41
CA LYS A 4 -10.22 17.71 2.95
C LYS A 4 -9.05 16.91 2.41
N ILE A 5 -9.21 15.59 2.33
CA ILE A 5 -8.24 14.72 1.64
C ILE A 5 -8.35 15.04 0.14
N LYS A 6 -7.52 15.95 -0.36
CA LYS A 6 -7.36 16.17 -1.80
C LYS A 6 -6.52 15.02 -2.37
N LEU A 7 -7.15 13.85 -2.54
CA LEU A 7 -6.63 12.78 -3.37
C LEU A 7 -6.59 13.29 -4.82
N LYS A 8 -5.47 13.91 -5.21
CA LYS A 8 -5.22 14.24 -6.62
C LYS A 8 -5.16 12.91 -7.37
N SER A 9 -6.25 12.55 -8.06
CA SER A 9 -6.40 11.36 -8.89
C SER A 9 -5.22 11.12 -9.85
N GLN A 10 -4.50 12.18 -10.21
CA GLN A 10 -3.30 12.13 -11.04
C GLN A 10 -2.13 11.35 -10.39
N TYR A 11 -1.94 11.43 -9.06
CA TYR A 11 -0.91 10.64 -8.35
C TYR A 11 -1.23 9.13 -8.33
N PHE A 12 -2.51 8.77 -8.27
CA PHE A 12 -2.96 7.38 -8.34
C PHE A 12 -2.77 6.77 -9.74
N LYS A 13 -2.77 7.60 -10.79
CA LYS A 13 -2.56 7.13 -12.17
C LYS A 13 -1.10 6.86 -12.53
N GLU A 14 -0.14 7.50 -11.86
CA GLU A 14 1.30 7.28 -12.07
C GLU A 14 1.90 6.20 -11.15
N ASN A 15 1.34 6.01 -9.95
CA ASN A 15 1.82 5.01 -9.00
C ASN A 15 0.69 4.06 -8.57
N TRP A 16 0.40 3.08 -9.43
CA TRP A 16 -0.68 2.10 -9.20
C TRP A 16 -0.44 1.21 -7.96
N GLY A 17 0.81 1.08 -7.52
CA GLY A 17 1.17 0.32 -6.32
C GLY A 17 0.93 1.05 -4.99
N ALA A 18 0.93 2.39 -4.99
CA ALA A 18 0.79 3.21 -3.78
C ALA A 18 -0.46 2.89 -2.93
N PRO A 19 -1.68 2.73 -3.48
CA PRO A 19 -2.85 2.37 -2.66
C PRO A 19 -2.73 1.03 -1.94
N PHE A 20 -2.13 0.03 -2.58
CA PHE A 20 -1.97 -1.30 -1.99
C PHE A 20 -1.00 -1.25 -0.81
N ILE A 21 0.09 -0.48 -0.93
CA ILE A 21 1.05 -0.28 0.16
C ILE A 21 0.41 0.50 1.32
N ILE A 22 -0.40 1.52 1.04
CA ILE A 22 -1.13 2.26 2.09
C ILE A 22 -2.09 1.32 2.83
N MET A 23 -2.82 0.48 2.10
CA MET A 23 -3.74 -0.48 2.72
C MET A 23 -3.00 -1.54 3.54
N PHE A 24 -1.82 -1.98 3.09
CA PHE A 24 -0.90 -2.80 3.87
C PHE A 24 -0.51 -2.13 5.20
N MET A 25 -0.11 -0.87 5.17
CA MET A 25 0.26 -0.13 6.40
C MET A 25 -0.90 -0.07 7.39
N VAL A 26 -2.12 0.16 6.89
CA VAL A 26 -3.32 0.16 7.72
C VAL A 26 -3.58 -1.21 8.35
N LEU A 27 -3.44 -2.31 7.60
CA LEU A 27 -3.57 -3.66 8.13
C LEU A 27 -2.52 -3.97 9.22
N LEU A 28 -1.29 -3.51 9.07
CA LEU A 28 -0.26 -3.66 10.10
C LEU A 28 -0.61 -2.94 11.40
N ILE A 29 -1.21 -1.75 11.32
CA ILE A 29 -1.68 -1.04 12.51
C ILE A 29 -2.77 -1.88 13.21
N PHE A 30 -3.71 -2.45 12.46
CA PHE A 30 -4.72 -3.34 13.04
C PHE A 30 -4.11 -4.61 13.64
N ALA A 31 -3.13 -5.23 12.98
CA ALA A 31 -2.42 -6.40 13.50
C ALA A 31 -1.70 -6.08 14.81
N ALA A 32 -1.04 -4.92 14.89
CA ALA A 32 -0.36 -4.46 16.10
C ALA A 32 -1.34 -4.20 17.25
N VAL A 33 -2.49 -3.59 16.97
CA VAL A 33 -3.56 -3.39 17.96
C VAL A 33 -4.12 -4.73 18.45
N ALA A 34 -4.38 -5.68 17.54
CA ALA A 34 -4.85 -7.02 17.89
C ALA A 34 -3.82 -7.77 18.77
N LEU A 35 -2.53 -7.64 18.45
CA LEU A 35 -1.45 -8.24 19.23
C LEU A 35 -1.35 -7.62 20.64
N ALA A 36 -1.50 -6.29 20.75
CA ALA A 36 -1.52 -5.59 22.03
C ALA A 36 -2.69 -6.02 22.93
N MET A 37 -3.82 -6.42 22.33
CA MET A 37 -4.99 -6.97 23.03
C MET A 37 -4.89 -8.49 23.31
N LYS A 38 -3.76 -9.13 23.02
CA LYS A 38 -3.53 -10.58 23.12
C LYS A 38 -4.41 -11.45 22.21
N TYR A 39 -4.84 -10.91 21.07
CA TYR A 39 -5.52 -11.67 20.03
C TYR A 39 -4.52 -12.23 19.00
N ASP A 40 -3.63 -13.12 19.45
CA ASP A 40 -2.48 -13.58 18.65
C ASP A 40 -2.87 -14.20 17.30
N LYS A 41 -3.94 -15.01 17.26
CA LYS A 41 -4.45 -15.58 16.00
C LYS A 41 -4.89 -14.50 15.01
N VAL A 42 -5.67 -13.53 15.48
CA VAL A 42 -6.19 -12.45 14.63
C VAL A 42 -5.05 -11.56 14.14
N ALA A 43 -4.09 -11.23 15.01
CA ALA A 43 -2.92 -10.45 14.65
C ALA A 43 -2.09 -11.15 13.56
N ASN A 44 -1.87 -12.46 13.70
CA ASN A 44 -1.13 -13.24 12.72
C ASN A 44 -1.85 -13.28 11.36
N ASP A 45 -3.16 -13.55 11.35
CA ASP A 45 -3.94 -13.58 10.11
C ASP A 45 -3.92 -12.21 9.42
N LEU A 46 -4.10 -11.13 10.17
CA LEU A 46 -3.98 -9.76 9.65
C LEU A 46 -2.59 -9.48 9.06
N ALA A 47 -1.52 -9.93 9.72
CA ALA A 47 -0.15 -9.76 9.22
C ALA A 47 0.08 -10.53 7.91
N VAL A 48 -0.49 -11.72 7.76
CA VAL A 48 -0.43 -12.50 6.51
C VAL A 48 -1.18 -11.79 5.38
N TYR A 49 -2.38 -11.28 5.64
CA TYR A 49 -3.10 -10.47 4.65
C TYR A 49 -2.35 -9.19 4.28
N ALA A 50 -1.72 -8.54 5.27
CA ALA A 50 -0.87 -7.39 5.05
C ALA A 50 0.28 -7.75 4.09
N TYR A 51 0.96 -8.88 4.32
CA TYR A 51 2.04 -9.35 3.48
C TYR A 51 1.62 -9.53 2.01
N TYR A 52 0.45 -10.12 1.75
CA TYR A 52 -0.05 -10.25 0.38
C TYR A 52 -0.32 -8.90 -0.29
N LEU A 53 -0.88 -7.93 0.44
CA LEU A 53 -1.10 -6.57 -0.07
C LEU A 53 0.22 -5.84 -0.36
N LEU A 54 1.23 -6.02 0.49
CA LEU A 54 2.55 -5.46 0.28
C LEU A 54 3.18 -6.00 -1.00
N VAL A 55 3.20 -7.32 -1.18
CA VAL A 55 3.78 -7.95 -2.37
C VAL A 55 3.07 -7.45 -3.62
N LEU A 56 1.73 -7.40 -3.61
CA LEU A 56 0.95 -6.90 -4.74
C LEU A 56 1.26 -5.42 -5.03
N GLY A 57 1.32 -4.58 -4.01
CA GLY A 57 1.63 -3.15 -4.14
C GLY A 57 3.03 -2.88 -4.66
N VAL A 58 4.04 -3.61 -4.16
CA VAL A 58 5.43 -3.49 -4.62
C VAL A 58 5.57 -3.95 -6.07
N VAL A 59 4.95 -5.07 -6.47
CA VAL A 59 4.97 -5.54 -7.86
C VAL A 59 4.34 -4.51 -8.79
N LEU A 60 3.17 -3.97 -8.45
CA LEU A 60 2.51 -2.93 -9.23
C LEU A 60 3.34 -1.64 -9.30
N GLN A 61 3.96 -1.24 -8.19
CA GLN A 61 4.83 -0.07 -8.15
C GLN A 61 6.05 -0.26 -9.04
N LEU A 62 6.67 -1.45 -9.02
CA LEU A 62 7.82 -1.79 -9.86
C LEU A 62 7.44 -1.80 -11.35
N ILE A 63 6.30 -2.39 -11.71
CA ILE A 63 5.79 -2.36 -13.09
C ILE A 63 5.56 -0.92 -13.54
N SER A 64 4.96 -0.08 -12.69
CA SER A 64 4.72 1.33 -13.00
C SER A 64 6.04 2.07 -13.22
N TYR A 65 7.01 1.85 -12.34
CA TYR A 65 8.33 2.46 -12.42
C TYR A 65 9.06 2.09 -13.72
N ILE A 66 9.09 0.81 -14.09
CA ILE A 66 9.73 0.35 -15.34
C ILE A 66 8.99 0.91 -16.57
N LYS A 67 7.66 0.93 -16.55
CA LYS A 67 6.84 1.40 -17.67
C LYS A 67 6.95 2.90 -17.91
N TYR A 68 7.01 3.71 -16.85
CA TYR A 68 7.07 5.18 -16.95
C TYR A 68 8.50 5.73 -16.93
N GLY A 69 9.46 5.05 -16.30
CA GLY A 69 10.87 5.46 -16.30
C GLY A 69 11.51 5.42 -17.69
N LYS A 70 10.93 4.67 -18.63
CA LYS A 70 11.41 4.54 -20.02
C LYS A 70 11.00 5.71 -20.94
N ARG A 71 10.28 6.72 -20.44
CA ARG A 71 9.77 7.85 -21.24
C ARG A 71 10.61 9.14 -21.12
N SER A 72 11.65 9.12 -20.30
CA SER A 72 12.48 10.31 -20.03
C SER A 72 13.76 10.38 -20.87
N ASP A 73 14.06 9.36 -21.68
CA ASP A 73 15.32 9.26 -22.44
C ASP A 73 15.16 9.60 -23.95
N ASP A 74 13.96 9.98 -24.39
CA ASP A 74 13.64 10.33 -25.80
C ASP A 74 13.25 11.82 -25.98
N LEU A 75 13.92 12.75 -25.28
CA LEU A 75 13.87 14.21 -25.53
C LEU A 75 15.29 14.74 -25.75
#